data_AF-A0A926BP15-F1
#
_entry.id   AF-A0A926BP15-F1
#
_cell.length_a   1.000
_cell.length_b   1.000
_cell.length_c   1.000
_cell.angle_alpha   90.00
_cell.angle_beta   90.00
_cell.angle_gamma   90.00
#
_symmetry.space_group_name_H-M   'P 1'
#
loop_
_entity.id
_entity.type
_entity.pdbx_description
1 polymer ?
#
loop_
_entity_poly.entity_id
_entity_poly.type
_entity_poly.pdbx_seq_one_letter_code
_entity_poly.pdbx_strand_id
1 'polypeptide(L)'
;MSTYGLNLFPPTMQGFIAHWTQVNATLGASPLLLKNGYTLATFTADRAAIQSAIDAVFPAVNAVQGAIVTRDTVKTAIRLRLVQFRAAIAASLPDSKYAGMLPTLPAVSSNESKFTAPFLDATAIWQLINTEADPGFTPPLVLAGGYTKANFDAEIAALRAAI
;
A
#
# COMPACT_ATOMS: atom_id res chain seq x y z
N MET A 1 -9.56 10.39 11.08
CA MET A 1 -8.89 11.41 11.93
C MET A 1 -9.30 12.77 11.37
N SER A 2 -9.95 13.61 12.17
CA SER A 2 -10.49 14.90 11.71
C SER A 2 -9.34 15.90 11.51
N THR A 3 -8.94 16.15 10.27
CA THR A 3 -7.90 17.14 9.90
C THR A 3 -8.31 18.58 10.24
N TYR A 4 -9.58 18.79 10.58
CA TYR A 4 -10.15 20.08 10.95
C TYR A 4 -9.45 20.75 12.13
N GLY A 5 -8.82 20.00 13.04
CA GLY A 5 -8.08 20.59 14.17
C GLY A 5 -6.75 21.23 13.77
N LEU A 6 -6.03 20.66 12.80
CA LEU A 6 -4.67 21.10 12.43
C LEU A 6 -4.69 22.42 11.65
N ASN A 7 -5.73 22.64 10.84
CA ASN A 7 -5.86 23.83 10.00
C ASN A 7 -6.27 25.11 10.77
N LEU A 8 -6.57 25.02 12.06
CA LEU A 8 -6.96 26.16 12.89
C LEU A 8 -5.75 26.95 13.41
N PHE A 9 -4.60 26.30 13.59
CA PHE A 9 -3.42 26.94 14.19
C PHE A 9 -2.74 27.97 13.26
N PRO A 10 -2.47 27.69 11.96
CA PRO A 10 -1.79 28.65 11.09
C PRO A 10 -2.55 29.99 10.91
N PRO A 11 -3.89 30.01 10.80
CA PRO A 11 -4.65 31.26 10.81
C PRO A 11 -4.53 32.04 12.13
N THR A 12 -4.62 31.37 13.28
CA THR A 12 -4.44 32.02 14.58
C THR A 12 -3.03 32.60 14.74
N MET A 13 -2.00 31.84 14.37
CA MET A 13 -0.61 32.33 14.35
C MET A 13 -0.44 33.53 13.41
N GLN A 14 -1.15 33.56 12.27
CA GLN A 14 -1.13 34.70 11.37
C GLN A 14 -1.71 35.96 12.02
N GLY A 15 -2.81 35.81 12.79
CA GLY A 15 -3.36 36.90 13.59
C GLY A 15 -2.36 37.45 14.61
N PHE A 16 -1.65 36.56 15.33
CA PHE A 16 -0.60 36.98 16.25
C PHE A 16 0.57 37.70 15.56
N ILE A 17 1.02 37.22 14.40
CA ILE A 17 2.05 37.89 13.59
C ILE A 17 1.61 39.31 13.22
N ALA A 18 0.36 39.48 12.78
CA ALA A 18 -0.19 40.78 12.41
C ALA A 18 -0.20 41.75 13.61
N HIS A 19 -0.68 41.31 14.77
CA HIS A 19 -0.71 42.13 15.97
C HIS A 19 0.69 42.45 16.52
N TRP A 20 1.60 41.47 16.56
CA TRP A 20 2.97 41.71 17.00
C TRP A 20 3.70 42.69 16.08
N THR A 21 3.44 42.62 14.77
CA THR A 21 3.98 43.60 13.80
C THR A 21 3.50 45.02 14.11
N GLN A 22 2.20 45.21 14.42
CA GLN A 22 1.65 46.50 14.83
C GLN A 22 2.29 47.02 16.12
N VAL A 23 2.43 46.15 17.13
CA VAL A 23 3.07 46.51 18.41
C VAL A 23 4.52 46.93 18.21
N ASN A 24 5.31 46.18 17.43
CA ASN A 24 6.70 46.53 17.15
C ASN A 24 6.82 47.86 16.40
N ALA A 25 5.88 48.18 15.50
CA ALA A 25 5.84 49.46 14.83
C ALA A 25 5.58 50.62 15.81
N THR A 26 4.75 50.42 16.84
CA THR A 26 4.52 51.41 17.91
C THR A 26 5.72 51.56 18.85
N LEU A 27 6.43 50.46 19.17
CA LEU A 27 7.57 50.47 20.09
C LEU A 27 8.87 51.03 19.48
N GLY A 28 9.02 51.01 18.15
CA GLY A 28 10.19 51.53 17.46
C GLY A 28 11.47 50.73 17.74
N ALA A 29 12.50 51.38 18.28
CA ALA A 29 13.85 50.80 18.40
C ALA A 29 13.96 49.64 19.41
N SER A 30 12.96 49.45 20.27
CA SER A 30 12.92 48.37 21.28
C SER A 30 11.74 47.42 21.00
N PRO A 31 11.91 46.45 20.07
CA PRO A 31 10.81 45.56 19.70
C PRO A 31 10.37 44.67 20.88
N LEU A 32 9.11 44.24 20.86
CA LEU A 32 8.60 43.25 21.80
C LEU A 32 9.32 41.92 21.58
N LEU A 33 9.90 41.39 22.66
CA LEU A 33 10.52 40.07 22.72
C LEU A 33 9.75 39.23 23.75
N LEU A 34 9.54 37.95 23.44
CA LEU A 34 9.04 36.99 24.43
C LEU A 34 10.20 36.44 25.27
N LYS A 35 9.86 35.62 26.27
CA LYS A 35 10.83 34.97 27.16
C LYS A 35 11.96 34.31 26.36
N ASN A 36 13.19 34.42 26.87
CA ASN A 36 14.41 33.91 26.24
C ASN A 36 14.76 34.55 24.88
N GLY A 37 14.24 35.74 24.59
CA GLY A 37 14.58 36.47 23.36
C GLY A 37 13.86 35.93 22.12
N TYR A 38 12.75 35.21 22.30
CA TYR A 38 11.98 34.69 21.18
C TYR A 38 11.32 35.84 20.40
N THR A 39 11.63 35.91 19.11
CA THR A 39 11.32 37.06 18.24
C THR A 39 10.12 36.81 17.34
N LEU A 40 9.57 37.87 16.77
CA LEU A 40 8.58 37.79 15.69
C LEU A 40 9.09 36.98 14.48
N ALA A 41 10.39 37.10 14.16
CA ALA A 41 11.00 36.36 13.06
C ALA A 41 10.99 34.85 13.34
N THR A 42 11.36 34.45 14.56
CA THR A 42 11.30 33.04 15.01
C THR A 42 9.87 32.52 14.97
N PHE A 43 8.89 33.28 15.47
CA PHE A 43 7.48 32.89 15.42
C PHE A 43 6.95 32.71 14.00
N THR A 44 7.37 33.59 13.09
CA THR A 44 7.00 33.51 11.67
C THR A 44 7.60 32.28 11.00
N ALA A 45 8.87 31.96 11.32
CA ALA A 45 9.53 30.74 10.85
C ALA A 45 8.83 29.48 11.38
N ASP A 46 8.48 29.43 12.67
CA ASP A 46 7.77 28.29 13.27
C ASP A 46 6.39 28.09 12.64
N ARG A 47 5.65 29.18 12.37
CA ARG A 47 4.38 29.11 11.63
C ARG A 47 4.57 28.48 10.25
N ALA A 48 5.58 28.92 9.50
CA ALA A 48 5.87 28.39 8.17
C ALA A 48 6.24 26.90 8.22
N ALA A 49 7.02 26.49 9.22
CA ALA A 49 7.37 25.09 9.45
C ALA A 49 6.13 24.23 9.77
N ILE A 50 5.23 24.73 10.63
CA ILE A 50 3.96 24.04 10.94
C ILE A 50 3.09 23.90 9.69
N GLN A 51 2.95 24.97 8.90
CA GLN A 51 2.18 24.92 7.64
C GLN A 51 2.77 23.89 6.68
N SER A 52 4.09 23.89 6.49
CA SER A 52 4.77 22.91 5.63
C SER A 52 4.58 21.47 6.13
N ALA A 53 4.60 21.24 7.45
CA ALA A 53 4.33 19.93 8.01
C ALA A 53 2.87 19.49 7.78
N ILE A 54 1.90 20.39 7.95
CA ILE A 54 0.48 20.13 7.64
C ILE A 54 0.32 19.76 6.16
N ASP A 55 0.91 20.55 5.27
CA ASP A 55 0.83 20.33 3.82
C ASP A 55 1.46 19.00 3.40
N ALA A 56 2.48 18.52 4.12
CA ALA A 56 3.11 17.23 3.87
C ALA A 56 2.27 16.02 4.31
N VAL A 57 1.36 16.18 5.28
CA VAL A 57 0.51 15.07 5.77
C VAL A 57 -0.50 14.63 4.71
N PHE A 58 -1.12 15.57 3.98
CA PHE A 58 -2.12 15.24 2.96
C PHE A 58 -1.61 14.31 1.84
N PRO A 59 -0.51 14.61 1.12
CA PRO A 59 0.02 13.71 0.12
C PRO A 59 0.48 12.38 0.73
N ALA A 60 1.00 12.36 1.96
CA ALA A 60 1.36 11.11 2.64
C ALA A 60 0.13 10.22 2.90
N VAL A 61 -0.97 10.80 3.39
CA VAL A 61 -2.24 10.07 3.59
C VAL A 61 -2.78 9.55 2.25
N ASN A 62 -2.77 10.37 1.21
CA ASN A 62 -3.22 9.96 -0.12
C ASN A 62 -2.33 8.84 -0.70
N ALA A 63 -1.02 8.89 -0.47
CA ALA A 63 -0.09 7.84 -0.88
C ALA A 63 -0.38 6.52 -0.16
N VAL A 64 -0.65 6.55 1.16
CA VAL A 64 -1.05 5.36 1.93
C VAL A 64 -2.36 4.80 1.41
N GLN A 65 -3.38 5.64 1.17
CA GLN A 65 -4.66 5.20 0.63
C GLN A 65 -4.51 4.58 -0.77
N GLY A 66 -3.68 5.18 -1.63
CA GLY A 66 -3.37 4.64 -2.95
C GLY A 66 -2.64 3.29 -2.90
N ALA A 67 -1.71 3.13 -1.96
CA ALA A 67 -1.02 1.86 -1.73
C ALA A 67 -1.99 0.77 -1.25
N ILE A 68 -2.91 1.09 -0.34
CA ILE A 68 -3.96 0.16 0.14
C ILE A 68 -4.83 -0.32 -1.02
N VAL A 69 -5.31 0.59 -1.87
CA VAL A 69 -6.16 0.24 -3.02
C VAL A 69 -5.39 -0.62 -4.02
N THR A 70 -4.13 -0.29 -4.30
CA THR A 70 -3.26 -1.09 -5.19
C THR A 70 -3.08 -2.50 -4.64
N ARG A 71 -2.72 -2.62 -3.36
CA ARG A 71 -2.56 -3.92 -2.68
C ARG A 71 -3.83 -4.76 -2.78
N ASP A 72 -4.99 -4.19 -2.47
CA ASP A 72 -6.26 -4.92 -2.46
C ASP A 72 -6.71 -5.33 -3.87
N THR A 73 -6.40 -4.51 -4.87
CA THR A 73 -6.62 -4.82 -6.30
C THR A 73 -5.77 -6.02 -6.72
N VAL A 74 -4.47 -6.01 -6.41
CA VAL A 74 -3.56 -7.11 -6.76
C VAL A 74 -3.94 -8.40 -6.01
N LYS A 75 -4.29 -8.31 -4.72
CA LYS A 75 -4.81 -9.45 -3.93
C LYS A 75 -6.05 -10.07 -4.57
N THR A 76 -6.97 -9.24 -5.06
CA THR A 76 -8.20 -9.73 -5.70
C THR A 76 -7.90 -10.42 -7.03
N ALA A 77 -7.06 -9.81 -7.87
CA ALA A 77 -6.67 -10.37 -9.17
C ALA A 77 -6.00 -11.75 -9.03
N ILE A 78 -5.00 -11.86 -8.16
CA ILE A 78 -4.23 -13.10 -8.03
C ILE A 78 -5.05 -14.22 -7.38
N ARG A 79 -6.00 -13.88 -6.49
CA ARG A 79 -6.95 -14.86 -5.93
C ARG A 79 -7.81 -15.51 -7.01
N LEU A 80 -8.23 -14.76 -8.03
CA LEU A 80 -8.96 -15.32 -9.17
C LEU A 80 -8.07 -16.26 -9.99
N ARG A 81 -6.77 -15.97 -10.11
CA ARG A 81 -5.82 -16.89 -10.77
C ARG A 81 -5.68 -18.21 -10.02
N LEU A 82 -5.67 -18.18 -8.69
CA LEU A 82 -5.66 -19.41 -7.91
C LEU A 82 -6.95 -20.23 -8.09
N VAL A 83 -8.11 -19.58 -8.25
CA VAL A 83 -9.36 -20.29 -8.62
C VAL A 83 -9.22 -20.96 -9.98
N GLN A 84 -8.72 -20.24 -10.98
CA GLN A 84 -8.52 -20.78 -12.33
C GLN A 84 -7.53 -21.96 -12.33
N PHE A 85 -6.44 -21.86 -11.58
CA PHE A 85 -5.47 -22.94 -11.41
C PHE A 85 -6.11 -24.20 -10.83
N ARG A 86 -6.88 -24.05 -9.74
CA ARG A 86 -7.62 -25.18 -9.14
C ARG A 86 -8.62 -25.80 -10.12
N ALA A 87 -9.36 -24.98 -10.86
CA ALA A 87 -10.32 -25.46 -11.85
C ALA A 87 -9.63 -26.18 -13.01
N ALA A 88 -8.48 -25.70 -13.47
CA ALA A 88 -7.71 -26.32 -14.54
C ALA A 88 -7.16 -27.70 -14.12
N ILE A 89 -6.68 -27.84 -12.88
CA ILE A 89 -6.25 -29.14 -12.36
C ILE A 89 -7.44 -30.11 -12.24
N ALA A 90 -8.58 -29.64 -11.73
CA ALA A 90 -9.77 -30.48 -11.65
C ALA A 90 -10.28 -30.94 -13.03
N ALA A 91 -10.10 -30.14 -14.08
CA ALA A 91 -10.54 -30.46 -15.44
C ALA A 91 -9.54 -31.34 -16.21
N SER A 92 -8.26 -31.01 -16.15
CA SER A 92 -7.22 -31.68 -16.95
C SER A 92 -6.58 -32.88 -16.25
N LEU A 93 -6.62 -32.90 -14.91
CA LEU A 93 -5.88 -33.85 -14.07
C LEU A 93 -6.75 -34.34 -12.88
N PRO A 94 -8.02 -34.76 -13.09
CA PRO A 94 -8.97 -35.05 -12.01
C PRO A 94 -8.52 -36.17 -11.06
N ASP A 95 -7.87 -37.21 -11.59
CA ASP A 95 -7.43 -38.38 -10.81
C ASP A 95 -5.95 -38.33 -10.43
N SER A 96 -5.28 -37.20 -10.69
CA SER A 96 -3.87 -37.01 -10.36
C SER A 96 -3.65 -36.77 -8.87
N LYS A 97 -2.42 -37.00 -8.40
CA LYS A 97 -1.99 -36.58 -7.05
C LYS A 97 -2.14 -35.07 -6.82
N TYR A 98 -2.08 -34.26 -7.89
CA TYR A 98 -2.13 -32.81 -7.81
C TYR A 98 -3.49 -32.28 -7.36
N ALA A 99 -4.58 -32.99 -7.67
CA ALA A 99 -5.92 -32.64 -7.20
C ALA A 99 -6.00 -32.62 -5.66
N GLY A 100 -5.31 -33.56 -5.00
CA GLY A 100 -5.20 -33.63 -3.53
C GLY A 100 -4.22 -32.61 -2.93
N MET A 101 -3.34 -32.02 -3.74
CA MET A 101 -2.35 -31.03 -3.30
C MET A 101 -2.86 -29.59 -3.40
N LEU A 102 -4.06 -29.35 -3.94
CA LEU A 102 -4.54 -28.01 -4.25
C LEU A 102 -4.64 -27.09 -3.01
N PRO A 103 -3.87 -25.99 -2.95
CA PRO A 103 -3.86 -25.13 -1.77
C PRO A 103 -5.18 -24.40 -1.60
N THR A 104 -5.58 -24.19 -0.34
CA THR A 104 -6.84 -23.53 0.00
C THR A 104 -6.79 -22.04 -0.38
N LEU A 105 -7.92 -21.51 -0.87
CA LEU A 105 -8.04 -20.10 -1.17
C LEU A 105 -7.86 -19.25 0.10
N PRO A 106 -6.90 -18.30 0.14
CA PRO A 106 -6.77 -17.40 1.26
C PRO A 106 -7.93 -16.39 1.30
N ALA A 107 -8.30 -15.96 2.51
CA ALA A 107 -9.17 -14.81 2.70
C ALA A 107 -8.40 -13.52 2.43
N VAL A 108 -9.00 -12.54 1.73
CA VAL A 108 -8.35 -11.26 1.38
C VAL A 108 -7.91 -10.44 2.60
N SER A 109 -8.63 -10.61 3.72
CA SER A 109 -8.34 -10.00 5.02
C SER A 109 -7.22 -10.70 5.80
N SER A 110 -6.68 -11.82 5.29
CA SER A 110 -5.57 -12.51 5.93
C SER A 110 -4.34 -11.60 5.96
N ASN A 111 -3.52 -11.78 7.00
CA ASN A 111 -2.19 -11.17 7.04
C ASN A 111 -1.35 -11.64 5.85
N GLU A 112 -0.31 -10.89 5.53
CA GLU A 112 0.52 -11.11 4.35
C GLU A 112 1.06 -12.54 4.25
N SER A 113 1.63 -13.06 5.32
CA SER A 113 2.22 -14.40 5.34
C SER A 113 1.18 -15.49 5.04
N LYS A 114 -0.01 -15.43 5.68
CA LYS A 114 -1.09 -16.38 5.41
C LYS A 114 -1.72 -16.19 4.03
N PHE A 115 -1.76 -14.95 3.53
CA PHE A 115 -2.27 -14.67 2.20
C PHE A 115 -1.35 -15.22 1.12
N THR A 116 -0.04 -15.01 1.24
CA THR A 116 0.95 -15.36 0.21
C THR A 116 1.30 -16.85 0.16
N ALA A 117 1.28 -17.55 1.30
CA ALA A 117 1.70 -18.95 1.38
C ALA A 117 0.98 -19.91 0.38
N PRO A 118 -0.35 -19.85 0.21
CA PRO A 118 -1.06 -20.68 -0.79
C PRO A 118 -0.60 -20.45 -2.23
N PHE A 119 -0.14 -19.24 -2.59
CA PHE A 119 0.33 -18.94 -3.94
C PHE A 119 1.73 -19.50 -4.19
N LEU A 120 2.59 -19.47 -3.17
CA LEU A 120 3.92 -20.11 -3.26
C LEU A 120 3.80 -21.63 -3.41
N ASP A 121 2.86 -22.24 -2.69
CA ASP A 121 2.55 -23.67 -2.82
C ASP A 121 1.99 -23.98 -4.22
N ALA A 122 1.04 -23.16 -4.71
CA ALA A 122 0.53 -23.28 -6.08
C ALA A 122 1.64 -23.17 -7.14
N THR A 123 2.59 -22.25 -6.99
CA THR A 123 3.76 -22.14 -7.88
C THR A 123 4.62 -23.41 -7.87
N ALA A 124 4.83 -24.02 -6.70
CA ALA A 124 5.58 -25.27 -6.58
C ALA A 124 4.84 -26.44 -7.26
N ILE A 125 3.54 -26.56 -7.03
CA ILE A 125 2.69 -27.59 -7.66
C ILE A 125 2.66 -27.41 -9.18
N TRP A 126 2.49 -26.17 -9.67
CA TRP A 126 2.50 -25.88 -11.09
C TRP A 126 3.86 -26.23 -11.73
N GLN A 127 4.97 -25.99 -11.01
CA GLN A 127 6.28 -26.43 -11.48
C GLN A 127 6.33 -27.95 -11.64
N LEU A 128 5.87 -28.70 -10.63
CA LEU A 128 5.84 -30.16 -10.65
C LEU A 128 5.02 -30.68 -11.85
N ILE A 129 3.80 -30.16 -12.04
CA ILE A 129 2.95 -30.52 -13.18
C ILE A 129 3.65 -30.26 -14.52
N ASN A 130 4.40 -29.17 -14.63
CA ASN A 130 5.09 -28.83 -15.88
C ASN A 130 6.34 -29.70 -16.15
N THR A 131 6.87 -30.37 -15.13
CA THR A 131 8.10 -31.17 -15.23
C THR A 131 7.87 -32.69 -15.20
N GLU A 132 6.82 -33.14 -14.52
CA GLU A 132 6.48 -34.55 -14.42
C GLU A 132 5.57 -34.97 -15.59
N ALA A 133 5.77 -36.19 -16.09
CA ALA A 133 4.84 -36.79 -17.04
C ALA A 133 3.68 -37.45 -16.28
N ASP A 134 2.45 -37.02 -16.55
CA ASP A 134 1.23 -37.60 -15.99
C ASP A 134 0.39 -38.22 -17.14
N PRO A 135 -0.05 -39.48 -17.04
CA PRO A 135 -0.83 -40.11 -18.10
C PRO A 135 -2.05 -39.28 -18.50
N GLY A 136 -2.20 -39.00 -19.79
CA GLY A 136 -3.33 -38.23 -20.32
C GLY A 136 -3.14 -36.71 -20.29
N PHE A 137 -1.99 -36.22 -19.83
CA PHE A 137 -1.65 -34.80 -19.85
C PHE A 137 -0.29 -34.55 -20.48
N THR A 138 -0.22 -33.55 -21.36
CA THR A 138 1.03 -33.09 -21.95
C THR A 138 1.35 -31.69 -21.42
N PRO A 139 2.44 -31.52 -20.64
CA PRO A 139 2.91 -30.22 -20.20
C PRO A 139 3.17 -29.24 -21.38
N PRO A 140 3.07 -27.91 -21.15
CA PRO A 140 2.82 -27.25 -19.87
C PRO A 140 1.34 -27.03 -19.55
N LEU A 141 1.02 -26.89 -18.26
CA LEU A 141 -0.28 -26.40 -17.83
C LEU A 141 -0.40 -24.92 -18.16
N VAL A 142 -1.44 -24.58 -18.93
CA VAL A 142 -1.79 -23.21 -19.32
C VAL A 142 -3.24 -22.96 -18.93
N LEU A 143 -3.52 -21.85 -18.25
CA LEU A 143 -4.88 -21.47 -17.88
C LEU A 143 -5.56 -20.71 -19.02
N ALA A 144 -6.86 -20.46 -18.87
CA ALA A 144 -7.66 -19.72 -19.85
C ALA A 144 -7.00 -18.41 -20.30
N GLY A 145 -7.06 -18.13 -21.60
CA GLY A 145 -6.44 -16.93 -22.20
C GLY A 145 -4.93 -17.02 -22.38
N GLY A 146 -4.33 -18.22 -22.34
CA GLY A 146 -2.89 -18.41 -22.55
C GLY A 146 -2.05 -18.09 -21.31
N TYR A 147 -2.67 -18.06 -20.13
CA TYR A 147 -2.01 -17.62 -18.91
C TYR A 147 -1.07 -18.71 -18.37
N THR A 148 0.21 -18.39 -18.30
CA THR A 148 1.29 -19.32 -17.96
C THR A 148 1.74 -19.21 -16.51
N LYS A 149 2.52 -20.19 -16.04
CA LYS A 149 3.22 -20.11 -14.75
C LYS A 149 4.08 -18.85 -14.61
N ALA A 150 4.75 -18.43 -15.68
CA ALA A 150 5.57 -17.22 -15.66
C ALA A 150 4.71 -15.95 -15.40
N ASN A 151 3.48 -15.91 -15.94
CA ASN A 151 2.55 -14.82 -15.63
C ASN A 151 2.11 -14.86 -14.16
N PHE A 152 1.86 -16.05 -13.62
CA PHE A 152 1.51 -16.25 -12.21
C PHE A 152 2.62 -15.79 -11.26
N ASP A 153 3.86 -16.21 -11.53
CA ASP A 153 5.02 -15.82 -10.73
C ASP A 153 5.27 -14.30 -10.78
N ALA A 154 5.05 -13.67 -11.94
CA ALA A 154 5.11 -12.21 -12.08
C ALA A 154 4.03 -11.50 -11.26
N GLU A 155 2.80 -12.03 -11.19
CA GLU A 155 1.74 -11.48 -10.34
C GLU A 155 2.06 -11.67 -8.84
N ILE A 156 2.66 -12.79 -8.44
CA ILE A 156 3.13 -12.97 -7.05
C ILE A 156 4.23 -11.94 -6.72
N ALA A 157 5.17 -11.72 -7.63
CA ALA A 157 6.21 -10.70 -7.44
C ALA A 157 5.61 -9.28 -7.34
N ALA A 158 4.63 -8.96 -8.19
CA ALA A 158 3.91 -7.70 -8.13
C ALA A 158 3.12 -7.55 -6.83
N LEU A 159 2.49 -8.63 -6.34
CA LEU A 159 1.84 -8.66 -5.04
C LEU A 159 2.85 -8.32 -3.94
N ARG A 160 4.00 -8.99 -3.89
CA ARG A 160 5.04 -8.76 -2.86
C ARG A 160 5.65 -7.35 -2.92
N ALA A 161 5.67 -6.72 -4.10
CA ALA A 161 6.11 -5.34 -4.24
C ALA A 161 5.05 -4.31 -3.76
N ALA A 162 3.79 -4.74 -3.61
CA ALA A 162 2.66 -3.89 -3.21
C ALA A 162 2.29 -4.00 -1.72
N ILE A 163 3.04 -4.78 -0.94
CA ILE A 163 2.84 -5.01 0.51
C ILE A 163 3.99 -4.37 1.28
#